data_AF-A0A3B5ZS52-F1
#
_entry.id   AF-A0A3B5ZS52-F1
#
_cell.length_a   1.000
_cell.length_b   1.000
_cell.length_c   1.000
_cell.angle_alpha   90.00
_cell.angle_beta   90.00
_cell.angle_gamma   90.00
#
_symmetry.space_group_name_H-M   'P 1'
#
loop_
_entity.id
_entity.type
_entity.pdbx_description
1 polymer ?
#
loop_
_entity_poly.entity_id
_entity_poly.type
_entity_poly.pdbx_seq_one_letter_code
_entity_poly.pdbx_strand_id
1 'polypeptide(L)'
;MEMAIDTPSPSPSVSPAPSAAAGRQTRAAESVRLEHQLVRVPLEALRATARTNHRLAEKEIAAVLSSASSAAAAPGESGSAAAVDHLTSLVSRLHGLKRKMEEGARAEELQVQRCRARLDRLAAASAGDDAEWEDIRLKRILVDYMLRMSYYDTATKLAETSGIQDLVDIDVFLDAKRVIDSLRNKEIAPALAWCAENKSRLKKSKSKLEFLLRLQEFVELVKAKNFLQAISYARKYLAPWGSTHMKELQRVTATLVFRSSTNCAQYKVLFEQNQWDSLVDQFKQEFYKLYGMTLEPLLNIYLQAGLTALKTPFCFEGNCPKEDPLSLDGFRKLAEPLPFSKQHHSKLVCHITKELMDTENPPLVLPNGYVYSTKALDEMAKKNGGKIICPRTGEECNYTELVKAYIS
;
A
#
# COMPACT_ATOMS: atom_id res chain seq x y z
N MET A 1 -2.72 -60.59 -41.43
CA MET A 1 -3.69 -60.08 -40.45
C MET A 1 -2.94 -60.01 -39.13
N GLU A 2 -2.15 -58.94 -38.97
CA GLU A 2 -1.22 -58.78 -37.86
C GLU A 2 -1.97 -58.36 -36.59
N MET A 3 -1.73 -59.10 -35.51
CA MET A 3 -2.22 -58.80 -34.18
C MET A 3 -1.29 -57.78 -33.51
N ALA A 4 -1.79 -56.57 -33.28
CA ALA A 4 -1.12 -55.58 -32.45
C ALA A 4 -1.38 -55.89 -30.97
N ILE A 5 -0.29 -56.05 -30.21
CA ILE A 5 -0.28 -56.21 -28.76
C ILE A 5 -0.22 -54.79 -28.17
N ASP A 6 -1.31 -54.35 -27.56
CA ASP A 6 -1.34 -53.10 -26.80
C ASP A 6 -0.51 -53.24 -25.52
N THR A 7 0.52 -52.40 -25.40
CA THR A 7 1.33 -52.26 -24.18
C THR A 7 0.70 -51.18 -23.29
N PRO A 8 0.63 -51.36 -21.96
CA PRO A 8 0.04 -50.36 -21.07
C PRO A 8 0.95 -49.13 -20.99
N SER A 9 0.36 -47.96 -21.21
CA SER A 9 1.03 -46.66 -21.04
C SER A 9 1.44 -46.45 -19.58
N PRO A 10 2.61 -45.83 -19.30
CA PRO A 10 3.03 -45.55 -17.93
C PRO A 10 2.11 -44.51 -17.30
N SER A 11 1.62 -44.81 -16.10
CA SER A 11 0.86 -43.90 -15.24
C SER A 11 1.61 -42.57 -15.05
N PRO A 12 0.92 -41.41 -15.02
CA PRO A 12 1.57 -40.13 -14.75
C PRO A 12 2.18 -40.17 -13.35
N SER A 13 3.47 -39.84 -13.26
CA SER A 13 4.18 -39.73 -11.99
C SER A 13 3.51 -38.63 -11.15
N VAL A 14 2.92 -39.05 -10.03
CA VAL A 14 2.46 -38.13 -8.99
C VAL A 14 3.67 -37.37 -8.49
N SER A 15 3.71 -36.06 -8.78
CA SER A 15 4.74 -35.17 -8.26
C SER A 15 4.67 -35.20 -6.72
N PRO A 16 5.80 -35.33 -6.01
CA PRO A 16 5.78 -35.33 -4.56
C PRO A 16 5.19 -34.01 -4.07
N ALA A 17 4.27 -34.09 -3.10
CA ALA A 17 3.68 -32.93 -2.46
C ALA A 17 4.81 -31.98 -1.97
N PRO A 18 4.72 -30.66 -2.20
CA PRO A 18 5.76 -29.75 -1.78
C PRO A 18 5.95 -29.84 -0.27
N SER A 19 7.21 -30.00 0.15
CA SER A 19 7.61 -29.94 1.56
C SER A 19 7.02 -28.68 2.23
N ALA A 20 6.56 -28.80 3.48
CA ALA A 20 6.05 -27.66 4.26
C ALA A 20 7.04 -26.49 4.37
N ALA A 21 8.35 -26.73 4.15
CA ALA A 21 9.36 -25.67 4.06
C ALA A 21 9.32 -24.92 2.71
N ALA A 22 9.07 -25.63 1.60
CA ALA A 22 8.87 -25.03 0.28
C ALA A 22 7.57 -24.21 0.23
N GLY A 23 6.49 -24.69 0.84
CA GLY A 23 5.24 -23.92 0.98
C GLY A 23 5.42 -22.63 1.78
N ARG A 24 6.26 -22.65 2.84
CA ARG A 24 6.58 -21.48 3.68
C ARG A 24 7.45 -20.44 2.96
N GLN A 25 8.40 -20.85 2.12
CA GLN A 25 9.16 -19.93 1.27
C GLN A 25 8.28 -19.26 0.20
N THR A 26 7.33 -20.01 -0.39
CA THR A 26 6.34 -19.47 -1.32
C THR A 26 5.45 -18.43 -0.64
N ARG A 27 5.00 -18.68 0.60
CA ARG A 27 4.17 -17.75 1.38
C ARG A 27 4.86 -16.40 1.65
N ALA A 28 6.14 -16.42 2.05
CA ALA A 28 6.92 -15.20 2.25
C ALA A 28 7.09 -14.42 0.94
N ALA A 29 7.38 -15.13 -0.17
CA ALA A 29 7.50 -14.52 -1.50
C ALA A 29 6.18 -13.93 -2.01
N GLU A 30 5.05 -14.60 -1.75
CA GLU A 30 3.70 -14.12 -2.09
C GLU A 30 3.28 -12.92 -1.24
N SER A 31 3.61 -12.93 0.05
CA SER A 31 3.40 -11.77 0.93
C SER A 31 4.15 -10.54 0.43
N VAL A 32 5.39 -10.70 -0.03
CA VAL A 32 6.20 -9.59 -0.58
C VAL A 32 5.67 -9.11 -1.93
N ARG A 33 5.01 -9.95 -2.73
CA ARG A 33 4.43 -9.54 -4.02
C ARG A 33 3.31 -8.51 -3.86
N LEU A 34 2.37 -8.76 -2.95
CA LEU A 34 1.26 -7.84 -2.68
C LEU A 34 1.65 -6.71 -1.72
N GLU A 35 2.50 -7.00 -0.74
CA GLU A 35 2.91 -6.04 0.30
C GLU A 35 4.33 -5.52 0.10
N HIS A 36 4.74 -5.34 -1.16
CA HIS A 36 6.06 -4.78 -1.48
C HIS A 36 6.32 -3.43 -0.78
N GLN A 37 5.26 -2.67 -0.46
CA GLN A 37 5.33 -1.43 0.32
C GLN A 37 5.92 -1.63 1.73
N LEU A 38 5.79 -2.82 2.32
CA LEU A 38 6.39 -3.16 3.63
C LEU A 38 7.89 -2.89 3.64
N VAL A 39 8.60 -3.31 2.59
CA VAL A 39 10.06 -3.17 2.48
C VAL A 39 10.44 -1.88 1.73
N ARG A 40 9.62 -1.47 0.77
CA ARG A 40 9.96 -0.36 -0.11
C ARG A 40 9.84 1.01 0.54
N VAL A 41 8.80 1.24 1.35
CA VAL A 41 8.60 2.53 2.03
C VAL A 41 9.77 2.93 2.95
N PRO A 42 10.25 2.08 3.87
CA PRO A 42 11.33 2.44 4.79
C PRO A 42 12.68 2.54 4.06
N LEU A 43 12.88 1.75 3.00
CA LEU A 43 14.05 1.88 2.12
C LEU A 43 14.06 3.24 1.40
N GLU A 44 12.91 3.68 0.91
CA GLU A 44 12.77 4.99 0.27
C GLU A 44 12.92 6.14 1.26
N ALA A 45 12.41 5.98 2.49
CA ALA A 45 12.64 6.92 3.59
C ALA A 45 14.13 7.02 3.95
N LEU A 46 14.83 5.89 4.13
CA LEU A 46 16.27 5.83 4.37
C LEU A 46 17.05 6.54 3.25
N ARG A 47 16.74 6.25 1.99
CA ARG A 47 17.37 6.91 0.83
C ARG A 47 17.09 8.41 0.79
N ALA A 48 15.90 8.86 1.20
CA ALA A 48 15.58 10.28 1.28
C ALA A 48 16.42 10.96 2.37
N THR A 49 16.41 10.41 3.59
CA THR A 49 17.18 10.92 4.73
C THR A 49 18.68 10.98 4.41
N ALA A 50 19.26 9.90 3.89
CA ALA A 50 20.68 9.84 3.53
C ALA A 50 21.07 10.89 2.47
N ARG A 51 20.22 11.10 1.45
CA ARG A 51 20.45 12.15 0.44
C ARG A 51 20.39 13.54 1.03
N THR A 52 19.46 13.80 1.94
CA THR A 52 19.32 15.10 2.61
C THR A 52 20.52 15.39 3.50
N ASN A 53 20.94 14.42 4.32
CA ASN A 53 22.10 14.53 5.19
C ASN A 53 23.39 14.72 4.40
N HIS A 54 23.57 13.95 3.32
CA HIS A 54 24.73 14.09 2.44
C HIS A 54 24.80 15.49 1.79
N ARG A 55 23.70 16.01 1.24
CA ARG A 55 23.64 17.37 0.66
C ARG A 55 23.90 18.46 1.69
N LEU A 56 23.39 18.29 2.91
CA LEU A 56 23.65 19.23 4.01
C LEU A 56 25.16 19.27 4.33
N ALA A 57 25.79 18.09 4.47
CA ALA A 57 27.22 17.98 4.72
C ALA A 57 28.05 18.62 3.61
N GLU A 58 27.80 18.27 2.35
CA GLU A 58 28.52 18.83 1.21
C GLU A 58 28.40 20.36 1.15
N LYS A 59 27.19 20.90 1.34
CA LYS A 59 26.96 22.35 1.28
C LYS A 59 27.70 23.10 2.38
N GLU A 60 27.62 22.63 3.63
CA GLU A 60 28.27 23.30 4.75
C GLU A 60 29.79 23.16 4.70
N ILE A 61 30.31 21.99 4.35
CA ILE A 61 31.76 21.76 4.17
C ILE A 61 32.30 22.66 3.06
N ALA A 62 31.64 22.72 1.90
CA ALA A 62 32.05 23.59 0.81
C ALA A 62 32.03 25.08 1.22
N ALA A 63 31.03 25.50 1.99
CA ALA A 63 30.91 26.87 2.48
C ALA A 63 31.90 27.24 3.60
N VAL A 64 32.41 26.25 4.35
CA VAL A 64 33.52 26.46 5.30
C VAL A 64 34.85 26.53 4.56
N LEU A 65 35.09 25.62 3.62
CA LEU A 65 36.30 25.60 2.80
C LEU A 65 36.46 26.89 1.98
N SER A 66 35.38 27.36 1.33
CA SER A 66 35.42 28.61 0.56
C SER A 66 35.73 29.82 1.44
N SER A 67 35.15 29.88 2.64
CA SER A 67 35.37 30.96 3.59
C SER A 67 36.79 30.94 4.17
N ALA A 68 37.34 29.76 4.45
CA ALA A 68 38.72 29.58 4.90
C ALA A 68 39.73 30.00 3.81
N SER A 69 39.51 29.57 2.56
CA SER A 69 40.37 29.94 1.42
C SER A 69 40.33 31.45 1.12
N SER A 70 39.15 32.07 1.22
CA SER A 70 39.00 33.52 1.07
C SER A 70 39.75 34.31 2.14
N ALA A 71 39.77 33.82 3.38
CA ALA A 71 40.50 34.46 4.47
C ALA A 71 42.02 34.32 4.30
N ALA A 72 42.49 33.19 3.77
CA ALA A 72 43.91 32.95 3.48
C ALA A 72 44.46 33.78 2.31
N ALA A 73 43.60 34.20 1.37
CA ALA A 73 43.98 34.98 0.19
C ALA A 73 43.92 36.51 0.40
N ALA A 74 43.37 36.99 1.52
CA ALA A 74 43.28 38.42 1.79
C ALA A 74 44.67 38.99 2.17
N PRO A 75 45.09 40.14 1.61
CA PRO A 75 46.35 40.79 1.98
C PRO A 75 46.37 41.13 3.48
N GLY A 76 47.53 40.97 4.12
CA GLY A 76 47.76 40.91 5.57
C GLY A 76 47.49 42.17 6.41
N GLU A 77 46.42 42.91 6.10
CA GLU A 77 45.96 44.09 6.86
C GLU A 77 44.72 43.80 7.73
N SER A 78 44.27 42.55 7.78
CA SER A 78 43.22 42.14 8.73
C SER A 78 43.84 41.96 10.11
N GLY A 79 43.54 42.85 11.06
CA GLY A 79 44.05 42.76 12.43
C GLY A 79 43.80 41.39 13.07
N SER A 80 44.74 40.94 13.91
CA SER A 80 44.70 39.63 14.58
C SER A 80 43.35 39.29 15.22
N ALA A 81 42.64 40.28 15.77
CA ALA A 81 41.30 40.12 16.33
C ALA A 81 40.25 39.68 15.29
N ALA A 82 40.25 40.27 14.09
CA ALA A 82 39.30 39.93 13.03
C ALA A 82 39.51 38.51 12.47
N ALA A 83 40.76 38.05 12.41
CA ALA A 83 41.08 36.68 12.03
C ALA A 83 40.60 35.67 13.09
N VAL A 84 40.76 36.01 14.38
CA VAL A 84 40.23 35.20 15.49
C VAL A 84 38.71 35.13 15.47
N ASP A 85 38.01 36.25 15.21
CA ASP A 85 36.55 36.28 15.11
C ASP A 85 36.05 35.44 13.92
N HIS A 86 36.74 35.50 12.78
CA HIS A 86 36.42 34.68 11.60
C HIS A 86 36.60 33.18 11.87
N LEU A 87 37.73 32.78 12.47
CA LEU A 87 37.97 31.39 12.85
C LEU A 87 36.95 30.90 13.89
N THR A 88 36.60 31.75 14.86
CA THR A 88 35.57 31.44 15.87
C THR A 88 34.21 31.22 15.20
N SER A 89 33.86 32.03 14.20
CA SER A 89 32.66 31.84 13.38
C SER A 89 32.69 30.52 12.60
N LEU A 90 33.80 30.16 11.96
CA LEU A 90 33.93 28.87 11.27
C LEU A 90 33.81 27.67 12.22
N VAL A 91 34.44 27.74 13.39
CA VAL A 91 34.33 26.73 14.45
C VAL A 91 32.87 26.60 14.91
N SER A 92 32.16 27.73 15.10
CA SER A 92 30.74 27.71 15.46
C SER A 92 29.88 27.03 14.39
N ARG A 93 30.15 27.26 13.11
CA ARG A 93 29.48 26.61 11.97
C ARG A 93 29.76 25.11 11.93
N LEU A 94 31.00 24.69 12.15
CA LEU A 94 31.38 23.28 12.22
C LEU A 94 30.74 22.56 13.41
N HIS A 95 30.64 23.20 14.57
CA HIS A 95 29.88 22.67 15.71
C HIS A 95 28.39 22.53 15.39
N GLY A 96 27.81 23.52 14.69
CA GLY A 96 26.44 23.46 14.20
C GLY A 96 26.22 22.31 13.21
N LEU A 97 27.16 22.11 12.28
CA LEU A 97 27.14 21.00 11.34
C LEU A 97 27.24 19.65 12.07
N LYS A 98 28.17 19.51 13.03
CA LYS A 98 28.31 18.29 13.84
C LYS A 98 26.98 17.90 14.49
N ARG A 99 26.31 18.85 15.16
CA ARG A 99 24.99 18.60 15.79
C ARG A 99 23.95 18.12 14.78
N LYS A 100 23.85 18.79 13.62
CA LYS A 100 22.92 18.39 12.55
C LYS A 100 23.25 17.00 11.97
N MET A 101 24.53 16.66 11.84
CA MET A 101 24.97 15.34 11.37
C MET A 101 24.64 14.25 12.40
N GLU A 102 24.77 14.52 13.70
CA GLU A 102 24.36 13.59 14.76
C GLU A 102 22.84 13.35 14.77
N GLU A 103 22.04 14.39 14.54
CA GLU A 103 20.59 14.28 14.36
C GLU A 103 20.24 13.47 13.10
N GLY A 104 20.93 13.78 11.99
CA GLY A 104 20.79 13.05 10.73
C GLY A 104 21.14 11.57 10.86
N ALA A 105 22.23 11.24 11.55
CA ALA A 105 22.66 9.87 11.80
C ALA A 105 21.64 9.10 12.66
N ARG A 106 21.07 9.74 13.69
CA ARG A 106 19.97 9.16 14.49
C ARG A 106 18.74 8.88 13.64
N ALA A 107 18.38 9.80 12.73
CA ALA A 107 17.26 9.60 11.82
C ALA A 107 17.52 8.46 10.81
N GLU A 108 18.73 8.32 10.29
CA GLU A 108 19.12 7.19 9.42
C GLU A 108 19.09 5.86 10.17
N GLU A 109 19.66 5.79 11.37
CA GLU A 109 19.67 4.58 12.20
C GLU A 109 18.24 4.10 12.49
N LEU A 110 17.31 5.02 12.77
CA LEU A 110 15.89 4.67 12.94
C LEU A 110 15.31 4.03 11.67
N GLN A 111 15.62 4.55 10.48
CA GLN A 111 15.13 3.93 9.23
C GLN A 111 15.80 2.57 8.97
N VAL A 112 17.06 2.40 9.35
CA VAL A 112 17.77 1.10 9.27
C VAL A 112 17.14 0.09 10.23
N GLN A 113 16.83 0.49 11.47
CA GLN A 113 16.11 -0.33 12.45
C GLN A 113 14.77 -0.79 11.88
N ARG A 114 13.97 0.12 11.31
CA ARG A 114 12.68 -0.22 10.67
C ARG A 114 12.85 -1.19 9.50
N CYS A 115 13.85 -0.99 8.66
CA CYS A 115 14.17 -1.94 7.58
C CYS A 115 14.48 -3.33 8.15
N ARG A 116 15.32 -3.40 9.18
CA ARG A 116 15.72 -4.67 9.82
C ARG A 116 14.53 -5.37 10.46
N ALA A 117 13.74 -4.68 11.28
CA ALA A 117 12.56 -5.24 11.94
C ALA A 117 11.57 -5.88 10.95
N ARG A 118 11.38 -5.25 9.78
CA ARG A 118 10.49 -5.77 8.73
C ARG A 118 11.08 -6.97 7.98
N LEU A 119 12.39 -6.98 7.75
CA LEU A 119 13.08 -8.13 7.16
C LEU A 119 13.07 -9.33 8.12
N ASP A 120 13.34 -9.11 9.41
CA ASP A 120 13.29 -10.13 10.45
C ASP A 120 11.88 -10.73 10.54
N ARG A 121 10.83 -9.89 10.43
CA ARG A 121 9.44 -10.38 10.42
C ARG A 121 9.11 -11.20 9.18
N LEU A 122 9.64 -10.84 8.01
CA LEU A 122 9.50 -11.64 6.78
C LEU A 122 10.25 -12.98 6.89
N ALA A 123 11.42 -13.00 7.53
CA ALA A 123 12.16 -14.22 7.80
C ALA A 123 11.41 -15.13 8.78
N ALA A 124 10.84 -14.57 9.84
CA ALA A 124 10.04 -15.32 10.82
C ALA A 124 8.78 -15.95 10.20
N ALA A 125 8.18 -15.31 9.18
CA ALA A 125 7.05 -15.87 8.41
C ALA A 125 7.36 -17.25 7.79
N SER A 126 8.64 -17.53 7.55
CA SER A 126 9.09 -18.80 6.98
C SER A 126 9.36 -19.89 8.02
N ALA A 127 9.33 -19.56 9.32
CA ALA A 127 9.84 -20.40 10.40
C ALA A 127 8.87 -20.65 11.58
N GLY A 128 7.84 -19.81 11.81
CA GLY A 128 7.08 -19.77 13.07
C GLY A 128 5.57 -20.09 13.02
N ASP A 129 4.90 -19.79 14.14
CA ASP A 129 3.44 -19.93 14.40
C ASP A 129 2.62 -18.95 13.54
N ASP A 130 1.69 -19.49 12.77
CA ASP A 130 0.95 -18.76 11.74
C ASP A 130 -0.03 -17.72 12.32
N ALA A 131 -0.56 -17.95 13.52
CA ALA A 131 -1.62 -17.11 14.09
C ALA A 131 -1.14 -15.71 14.50
N GLU A 132 -0.01 -15.64 15.22
CA GLU A 132 0.59 -14.35 15.62
C GLU A 132 1.09 -13.55 14.40
N TRP A 133 1.54 -14.27 13.36
CA TRP A 133 1.96 -13.66 12.10
C TRP A 133 0.79 -12.98 11.37
N GLU A 134 -0.35 -13.67 11.28
CA GLU A 134 -1.55 -13.13 10.65
C GLU A 134 -2.15 -11.96 11.42
N ASP A 135 -2.18 -12.01 12.75
CA ASP A 135 -2.69 -10.92 13.59
C ASP A 135 -1.88 -9.62 13.40
N ILE A 136 -0.54 -9.71 13.47
CA ILE A 136 0.33 -8.55 13.24
C ILE A 136 0.20 -8.01 11.81
N ARG A 137 0.07 -8.91 10.82
CA ARG A 137 -0.16 -8.51 9.42
C ARG A 137 -1.46 -7.76 9.26
N LEU A 138 -2.55 -8.25 9.84
CA LEU A 138 -3.86 -7.59 9.82
C LEU A 138 -3.78 -6.21 10.47
N LYS A 139 -3.19 -6.09 11.67
CA LYS A 139 -3.00 -4.82 12.36
C LYS A 139 -2.22 -3.80 11.51
N ARG A 140 -1.15 -4.23 10.84
CA ARG A 140 -0.42 -3.37 9.89
C ARG A 140 -1.29 -2.89 8.74
N ILE A 141 -2.08 -3.78 8.13
CA ILE A 141 -3.01 -3.42 7.04
C ILE A 141 -4.08 -2.43 7.53
N LEU A 142 -4.59 -2.60 8.75
CA LEU A 142 -5.53 -1.67 9.37
C LEU A 142 -4.89 -0.30 9.62
N VAL A 143 -3.65 -0.25 10.11
CA VAL A 143 -2.91 1.01 10.28
C VAL A 143 -2.72 1.72 8.93
N ASP A 144 -2.29 1.03 7.87
CA ASP A 144 -2.20 1.60 6.51
C ASP A 144 -3.54 2.18 6.04
N TYR A 145 -4.63 1.43 6.22
CA TYR A 145 -5.97 1.90 5.86
C TYR A 145 -6.36 3.17 6.65
N MET A 146 -6.18 3.15 7.97
CA MET A 146 -6.50 4.30 8.83
C MET A 146 -5.70 5.55 8.43
N LEU A 147 -4.40 5.40 8.15
CA LEU A 147 -3.55 6.52 7.69
C LEU A 147 -4.03 7.11 6.36
N ARG A 148 -4.44 6.26 5.39
CA ARG A 148 -4.99 6.71 4.10
C ARG A 148 -6.33 7.41 4.24
N MET A 149 -7.16 6.96 5.18
CA MET A 149 -8.46 7.55 5.50
C MET A 149 -8.38 8.75 6.46
N SER A 150 -7.17 9.23 6.78
CA SER A 150 -6.92 10.36 7.68
C SER A 150 -7.26 10.11 9.17
N TYR A 151 -7.40 8.86 9.59
CA TYR A 151 -7.60 8.46 10.99
C TYR A 151 -6.26 8.29 11.74
N TYR A 152 -5.46 9.35 11.77
CA TYR A 152 -4.07 9.31 12.25
C TYR A 152 -3.94 8.95 13.75
N ASP A 153 -4.80 9.50 14.60
CA ASP A 153 -4.72 9.27 16.04
C ASP A 153 -5.05 7.81 16.39
N THR A 154 -6.08 7.25 15.75
CA THR A 154 -6.45 5.84 15.88
C THR A 154 -5.36 4.91 15.35
N ALA A 155 -4.77 5.25 14.20
CA ALA A 155 -3.66 4.49 13.62
C ALA A 155 -2.45 4.46 14.56
N THR A 156 -2.11 5.61 15.13
CA THR A 156 -1.01 5.75 16.10
C THR A 156 -1.29 4.94 17.35
N LYS A 157 -2.51 5.03 17.88
CA LYS A 157 -2.89 4.29 19.08
C LYS A 157 -2.85 2.78 18.88
N LEU A 158 -3.34 2.28 17.74
CA LEU A 158 -3.28 0.86 17.40
C LEU A 158 -1.83 0.36 17.26
N ALA A 159 -0.96 1.18 16.67
CA ALA A 159 0.45 0.83 16.52
C ALA A 159 1.17 0.76 17.88
N GLU A 160 0.89 1.70 18.77
CA GLU A 160 1.44 1.73 20.14
C GLU A 160 0.98 0.57 21.00
N THR A 161 -0.34 0.32 21.05
CA THR A 161 -0.90 -0.76 21.89
C THR A 161 -0.49 -2.14 21.41
N SER A 162 -0.19 -2.28 20.12
CA SER A 162 0.25 -3.55 19.53
C SER A 162 1.77 -3.69 19.44
N GLY A 163 2.55 -2.66 19.79
CA GLY A 163 4.02 -2.70 19.70
C GLY A 163 4.55 -2.83 18.26
N ILE A 164 3.84 -2.31 17.26
CA ILE A 164 4.18 -2.48 15.83
C ILE A 164 4.68 -1.19 15.15
N GLN A 165 5.13 -0.20 15.93
CA GLN A 165 5.56 1.11 15.41
C GLN A 165 6.65 1.00 14.34
N ASP A 166 7.59 0.05 14.47
CA ASP A 166 8.65 -0.17 13.49
C ASP A 166 8.17 -0.84 12.19
N LEU A 167 6.96 -1.41 12.21
CA LEU A 167 6.37 -2.15 11.10
C LEU A 167 5.37 -1.31 10.27
N VAL A 168 5.12 -0.07 10.67
CA VAL A 168 4.15 0.85 10.05
C VAL A 168 4.81 2.18 9.66
N ASP A 169 4.15 2.94 8.79
CA ASP A 169 4.75 4.10 8.12
C ASP A 169 4.14 5.45 8.58
N ILE A 170 3.81 5.57 9.87
CA ILE A 170 3.06 6.74 10.42
C ILE A 170 3.72 8.07 10.06
N ASP A 171 5.03 8.22 10.29
CA ASP A 171 5.74 9.48 10.04
C ASP A 171 5.66 9.91 8.56
N VAL A 172 5.75 8.94 7.65
CA VAL A 172 5.69 9.16 6.20
C VAL A 172 4.32 9.73 5.81
N PHE A 173 3.25 9.22 6.43
CA PHE A 173 1.89 9.72 6.21
C PHE A 173 1.63 11.06 6.92
N LEU A 174 2.26 11.34 8.06
CA LEU A 174 2.19 12.65 8.72
C LEU A 174 2.88 13.75 7.90
N ASP A 175 4.01 13.43 7.26
CA ASP A 175 4.66 14.34 6.32
C ASP A 175 3.77 14.66 5.12
N ALA A 176 3.11 13.63 4.56
CA ALA A 176 2.14 13.82 3.49
C ALA A 176 0.92 14.63 3.95
N LYS A 177 0.43 14.39 5.18
CA LYS A 177 -0.69 15.13 5.79
C LYS A 177 -0.42 16.62 5.80
N ARG A 178 0.77 17.06 6.22
CA ARG A 178 1.16 18.48 6.23
C ARG A 178 0.99 19.12 4.84
N VAL A 179 1.40 18.44 3.78
CA VAL A 179 1.24 18.94 2.40
C VAL A 179 -0.24 18.96 1.99
N ILE A 180 -0.99 17.90 2.30
CA ILE A 180 -2.43 17.79 2.00
C ILE A 180 -3.21 18.90 2.70
N ASP A 181 -2.96 19.14 3.99
CA ASP A 181 -3.64 20.17 4.76
C ASP A 181 -3.28 21.57 4.26
N SER A 182 -2.03 21.80 3.84
CA SER A 182 -1.62 23.04 3.18
C SER A 182 -2.40 23.27 1.88
N LEU A 183 -2.52 22.24 1.03
CA LEU A 183 -3.31 22.33 -0.21
C LEU A 183 -4.79 22.61 0.07
N ARG A 184 -5.38 21.98 1.10
CA ARG A 184 -6.75 22.25 1.53
C ARG A 184 -6.93 23.71 2.01
N ASN A 185 -5.91 24.25 2.67
CA ASN A 185 -5.84 25.64 3.10
C ASN A 185 -5.45 26.62 1.97
N LYS A 186 -5.32 26.13 0.73
CA LYS A 186 -4.95 26.91 -0.48
C LYS A 186 -3.51 27.43 -0.46
N GLU A 187 -2.63 26.77 0.28
CA GLU A 187 -1.21 27.05 0.35
C GLU A 187 -0.43 26.09 -0.54
N ILE A 188 0.21 26.63 -1.59
CA ILE A 188 0.89 25.84 -2.62
C ILE A 188 2.37 25.59 -2.28
N ALA A 189 2.97 26.46 -1.46
CA ALA A 189 4.41 26.44 -1.18
C ALA A 189 4.91 25.09 -0.64
N PRO A 190 4.24 24.42 0.32
CA PRO A 190 4.68 23.11 0.82
C PRO A 190 4.67 22.02 -0.26
N ALA A 191 3.67 22.01 -1.14
CA ALA A 191 3.58 21.05 -2.24
C ALA A 191 4.67 21.28 -3.29
N LEU A 192 5.01 22.55 -3.59
CA LEU A 192 6.11 22.88 -4.49
C LEU A 192 7.48 22.52 -3.89
N ALA A 193 7.67 22.71 -2.58
CA ALA A 193 8.87 22.28 -1.89
C ALA A 193 9.05 20.76 -2.02
N TRP A 194 7.98 20.00 -1.79
CA TRP A 194 7.98 18.55 -1.99
C TRP A 194 8.33 18.16 -3.45
N CYS A 195 7.79 18.87 -4.44
CA CYS A 195 8.14 18.67 -5.86
C CYS A 195 9.62 18.94 -6.12
N ALA A 196 10.19 19.99 -5.53
CA ALA A 196 11.61 20.34 -5.69
C ALA A 196 12.54 19.28 -5.08
N GLU A 197 12.20 18.77 -3.89
CA GLU A 197 12.94 17.69 -3.21
C GLU A 197 12.96 16.40 -4.05
N ASN A 198 11.84 16.10 -4.72
CA ASN A 198 11.63 14.87 -5.48
C ASN A 198 11.78 15.03 -7.00
N LYS A 199 12.29 16.17 -7.47
CA LYS A 199 12.32 16.60 -8.89
C LYS A 199 12.85 15.54 -9.86
N SER A 200 13.96 14.88 -9.53
CA SER A 200 14.57 13.87 -10.42
C SER A 200 13.68 12.65 -10.61
N ARG A 201 12.92 12.26 -9.58
CA ARG A 201 12.00 11.12 -9.61
C ARG A 201 10.72 11.47 -10.34
N LEU A 202 10.17 12.66 -10.06
CA LEU A 202 8.98 13.18 -10.74
C LEU A 202 9.22 13.37 -12.25
N LYS A 203 10.43 13.80 -12.63
CA LYS A 203 10.83 13.88 -14.05
C LYS A 203 10.88 12.50 -14.72
N LYS A 204 11.41 11.48 -14.02
CA LYS A 204 11.43 10.09 -14.53
C LYS A 204 10.02 9.51 -14.66
N SER A 205 9.11 9.83 -13.74
CA SER A 205 7.71 9.38 -13.79
C SER A 205 6.83 10.20 -14.74
N LYS A 206 7.38 11.25 -15.38
CA LYS A 206 6.66 12.23 -16.23
C LYS A 206 5.47 12.85 -15.51
N SER A 207 5.61 13.13 -14.21
CA SER A 207 4.54 13.74 -13.40
C SER A 207 4.17 15.13 -13.90
N LYS A 208 2.87 15.43 -13.86
CA LYS A 208 2.30 16.75 -14.16
C LYS A 208 2.02 17.59 -12.90
N LEU A 209 2.32 17.07 -11.71
CA LEU A 209 1.93 17.69 -10.45
C LEU A 209 2.50 19.10 -10.29
N GLU A 210 3.82 19.29 -10.52
CA GLU A 210 4.45 20.61 -10.42
C GLU A 210 3.79 21.60 -11.39
N PHE A 211 3.53 21.19 -12.63
CA PHE A 211 2.86 22.03 -13.62
C PHE A 211 1.47 22.47 -13.15
N LEU A 212 0.66 21.55 -12.61
CA LEU A 212 -0.70 21.84 -12.17
C LEU A 212 -0.75 22.72 -10.93
N LEU A 213 0.16 22.51 -9.97
CA LEU A 213 0.33 23.41 -8.83
C LEU A 213 0.68 24.83 -9.30
N ARG A 214 1.59 24.96 -10.26
CA ARG A 214 1.99 26.26 -10.82
C ARG A 214 0.85 26.94 -11.57
N LEU A 215 -0.02 26.18 -12.25
CA LEU A 215 -1.23 26.72 -12.88
C LEU A 215 -2.22 27.23 -11.83
N GLN A 216 -2.45 26.49 -10.76
CA GLN A 216 -3.36 26.93 -9.70
C GLN A 216 -2.86 28.22 -9.03
N GLU A 217 -1.55 28.31 -8.75
CA GLU A 217 -0.94 29.53 -8.19
C GLU A 217 -1.17 30.74 -9.09
N PHE A 218 -1.05 30.56 -10.41
CA PHE A 218 -1.38 31.60 -11.38
C PHE A 218 -2.87 32.00 -11.31
N VAL A 219 -3.79 31.02 -11.26
CA VAL A 219 -5.23 31.29 -11.19
C VAL A 219 -5.58 32.06 -9.91
N GLU A 220 -4.96 31.74 -8.77
CA GLU A 220 -5.17 32.49 -7.52
C GLU A 220 -4.63 33.94 -7.62
N LEU A 221 -3.49 34.18 -8.29
CA LEU A 221 -3.02 35.55 -8.55
C LEU A 221 -4.01 36.34 -9.41
N VAL A 222 -4.60 35.71 -10.42
CA VAL A 222 -5.65 36.31 -11.27
C VAL A 222 -6.91 36.60 -10.45
N LYS A 223 -7.33 35.66 -9.60
CA LYS A 223 -8.48 35.80 -8.70
C LYS A 223 -8.31 36.94 -7.69
N ALA A 224 -7.08 37.14 -7.21
CA ALA A 224 -6.69 38.26 -6.35
C ALA A 224 -6.58 39.61 -7.10
N LYS A 225 -6.80 39.64 -8.42
CA LYS A 225 -6.66 40.82 -9.30
C LYS A 225 -5.23 41.37 -9.40
N ASN A 226 -4.22 40.57 -9.05
CA ASN A 226 -2.81 40.93 -9.15
C ASN A 226 -2.23 40.59 -10.54
N PHE A 227 -2.79 41.18 -11.60
CA PHE A 227 -2.51 40.78 -12.99
C PHE A 227 -1.04 40.95 -13.41
N LEU A 228 -0.38 42.03 -12.98
CA LEU A 228 1.04 42.27 -13.29
C LEU A 228 1.94 41.16 -12.70
N GLN A 229 1.67 40.75 -11.46
CA GLN A 229 2.37 39.64 -10.82
C GLN A 229 2.05 38.32 -11.51
N ALA A 230 0.79 38.06 -11.87
CA ALA A 230 0.39 36.85 -12.59
C ALA A 230 1.12 36.71 -13.94
N ILE A 231 1.23 37.79 -14.72
CA ILE A 231 1.95 37.79 -16.01
C ILE A 231 3.45 37.54 -15.81
N SER A 232 4.07 38.21 -14.83
CA SER A 232 5.48 37.99 -14.48
C SER A 232 5.73 36.54 -14.06
N TYR A 233 4.84 36.02 -13.21
CA TYR A 233 4.87 34.65 -12.73
C TYR A 233 4.73 33.63 -13.87
N ALA A 234 3.79 33.84 -14.80
CA ALA A 234 3.60 32.95 -15.95
C ALA A 234 4.84 32.91 -16.85
N ARG A 235 5.47 34.08 -17.12
CA ARG A 235 6.72 34.14 -17.89
C ARG A 235 7.86 33.36 -17.22
N LYS A 236 7.94 33.42 -15.88
CA LYS A 236 9.01 32.78 -15.11
C LYS A 236 8.82 31.27 -14.95
N TYR A 237 7.62 30.82 -14.60
CA TYR A 237 7.37 29.44 -14.16
C TYR A 237 6.55 28.60 -15.15
N LEU A 238 5.70 29.22 -15.97
CA LEU A 238 4.81 28.52 -16.90
C LEU A 238 5.37 28.45 -18.33
N ALA A 239 6.12 29.46 -18.77
CA ALA A 239 6.72 29.50 -20.12
C ALA A 239 7.57 28.25 -20.47
N PRO A 240 8.37 27.67 -19.55
CA PRO A 240 9.13 26.43 -19.85
C PRO A 240 8.26 25.23 -20.25
N TRP A 241 6.98 25.23 -19.88
CA TRP A 241 6.02 24.16 -20.19
C TRP A 241 5.26 24.39 -21.51
N GLY A 242 5.54 25.50 -22.21
CA GLY A 242 4.89 25.87 -23.47
C GLY A 242 5.02 24.79 -24.55
N SER A 243 6.16 24.11 -24.64
CA SER A 243 6.37 23.08 -25.66
C SER A 243 5.52 21.82 -25.44
N THR A 244 5.11 21.52 -24.21
CA THR A 244 4.40 20.27 -23.86
C THR A 244 2.94 20.47 -23.48
N HIS A 245 2.55 21.63 -22.94
CA HIS A 245 1.22 21.89 -22.36
C HIS A 245 0.60 23.21 -22.84
N MET A 246 0.83 23.59 -24.10
CA MET A 246 0.34 24.87 -24.64
C MET A 246 -1.18 25.03 -24.53
N LYS A 247 -1.96 23.97 -24.74
CA LYS A 247 -3.43 24.04 -24.70
C LYS A 247 -3.94 24.37 -23.30
N GLU A 248 -3.39 23.72 -22.28
CA GLU A 248 -3.71 23.99 -20.88
C GLU A 248 -3.28 25.40 -20.48
N LEU A 249 -2.10 25.84 -20.92
CA LEU A 249 -1.61 27.19 -20.70
C LEU A 249 -2.52 28.25 -21.32
N GLN A 250 -2.90 28.10 -22.58
CA GLN A 250 -3.83 29.01 -23.26
C GLN A 250 -5.15 29.11 -22.51
N ARG A 251 -5.73 27.97 -22.11
CA ARG A 251 -6.97 27.91 -21.34
C ARG A 251 -6.85 28.65 -20.01
N VAL A 252 -5.74 28.48 -19.29
CA VAL A 252 -5.51 29.16 -18.01
C VAL A 252 -5.21 30.64 -18.21
N THR A 253 -4.43 31.04 -19.22
CA THR A 253 -4.18 32.47 -19.50
C THR A 253 -5.44 33.23 -19.90
N ALA A 254 -6.43 32.57 -20.49
CA ALA A 254 -7.73 33.17 -20.80
C ALA A 254 -8.47 33.65 -19.54
N THR A 255 -8.12 33.16 -18.35
CA THR A 255 -8.67 33.66 -17.06
C THR A 255 -8.33 35.12 -16.78
N LEU A 256 -7.30 35.69 -17.45
CA LEU A 256 -7.02 37.13 -17.42
C LEU A 256 -8.18 37.95 -18.01
N VAL A 257 -8.90 37.38 -18.97
CA VAL A 257 -10.07 37.99 -19.62
C VAL A 257 -11.36 37.49 -18.96
N PHE A 258 -11.52 36.18 -18.83
CA PHE A 258 -12.65 35.53 -18.17
C PHE A 258 -12.42 35.45 -16.66
N ARG A 259 -12.85 36.50 -15.96
CA ARG A 259 -12.71 36.66 -14.51
C ARG A 259 -13.47 35.58 -13.71
N SER A 260 -13.23 35.53 -12.40
CA SER A 260 -13.91 34.60 -11.47
C SER A 260 -15.44 34.69 -11.47
N SER A 261 -16.03 35.81 -11.93
CA SER A 261 -17.47 36.00 -12.09
C SER A 261 -18.02 35.54 -13.45
N THR A 262 -17.24 34.80 -14.24
CA THR A 262 -17.64 34.35 -15.59
C THR A 262 -18.79 33.33 -15.53
N ASN A 263 -19.73 33.47 -16.46
CA ASN A 263 -20.79 32.48 -16.70
C ASN A 263 -20.35 31.40 -17.71
N CYS A 264 -19.17 31.53 -18.31
CA CYS A 264 -18.64 30.52 -19.24
C CYS A 264 -18.14 29.30 -18.45
N ALA A 265 -18.87 28.18 -18.54
CA ALA A 265 -18.58 26.96 -17.81
C ALA A 265 -17.13 26.47 -17.97
N GLN A 266 -16.56 26.59 -19.18
CA GLN A 266 -15.19 26.16 -19.48
C GLN A 266 -14.11 26.80 -18.59
N TYR A 267 -14.32 28.07 -18.22
CA TYR A 267 -13.38 28.86 -17.41
C TYR A 267 -13.83 28.95 -15.95
N LYS A 268 -15.13 28.90 -15.68
CA LYS A 268 -15.69 28.90 -14.32
C LYS A 268 -15.10 27.77 -13.46
N VAL A 269 -15.00 26.57 -14.03
CA VAL A 269 -14.44 25.37 -13.38
C VAL A 269 -13.01 25.58 -12.86
N LEU A 270 -12.22 26.47 -13.47
CA LEU A 270 -10.83 26.73 -13.04
C LEU A 270 -10.76 27.50 -11.71
N PHE A 271 -11.83 28.21 -11.34
CA PHE A 271 -11.88 28.99 -10.08
C PHE A 271 -12.59 28.25 -8.94
N GLU A 272 -13.12 27.06 -9.21
CA GLU A 272 -13.88 26.26 -8.26
C GLU A 272 -12.98 25.62 -7.20
N GLN A 273 -13.55 25.40 -6.01
CA GLN A 273 -12.84 24.79 -4.89
C GLN A 273 -12.36 23.37 -5.21
N ASN A 274 -13.12 22.63 -6.03
CA ASN A 274 -12.83 21.26 -6.44
C ASN A 274 -11.49 21.11 -7.17
N GLN A 275 -10.90 22.20 -7.70
CA GLN A 275 -9.55 22.16 -8.26
C GLN A 275 -8.51 21.80 -7.19
N TRP A 276 -8.70 22.28 -5.95
CA TRP A 276 -7.82 21.94 -4.83
C TRP A 276 -7.94 20.48 -4.42
N ASP A 277 -9.15 19.92 -4.43
CA ASP A 277 -9.36 18.50 -4.17
C ASP A 277 -8.68 17.62 -5.23
N SER A 278 -8.78 18.02 -6.51
CA SER A 278 -8.05 17.36 -7.61
C SER A 278 -6.53 17.44 -7.44
N LEU A 279 -5.99 18.56 -6.94
CA LEU A 279 -4.56 18.68 -6.65
C LEU A 279 -4.15 17.80 -5.47
N VAL A 280 -4.98 17.70 -4.44
CA VAL A 280 -4.76 16.79 -3.31
C VAL A 280 -4.72 15.33 -3.79
N ASP A 281 -5.65 14.92 -4.65
CA ASP A 281 -5.69 13.56 -5.17
C ASP A 281 -4.50 13.25 -6.08
N GLN A 282 -4.09 14.21 -6.91
CA GLN A 282 -2.87 14.08 -7.73
C GLN A 282 -1.61 14.01 -6.88
N PHE A 283 -1.53 14.81 -5.81
CA PHE A 283 -0.44 14.70 -4.84
C PHE A 283 -0.41 13.32 -4.20
N LYS A 284 -1.55 12.80 -3.72
CA LYS A 284 -1.65 11.45 -3.13
C LYS A 284 -1.18 10.37 -4.11
N GLN A 285 -1.60 10.43 -5.37
CA GLN A 285 -1.18 9.46 -6.40
C GLN A 285 0.34 9.49 -6.62
N GLU A 286 0.94 10.67 -6.75
CA GLU A 286 2.38 10.79 -6.92
C GLU A 286 3.15 10.39 -5.66
N PHE A 287 2.62 10.71 -4.48
CA PHE A 287 3.16 10.27 -3.19
C PHE A 287 3.19 8.75 -3.09
N TYR A 288 2.07 8.06 -3.34
CA TYR A 288 2.02 6.60 -3.32
C TYR A 288 2.97 6.00 -4.35
N LYS A 289 2.99 6.51 -5.58
CA LYS A 289 3.90 6.06 -6.63
C LYS A 289 5.37 6.24 -6.25
N LEU A 290 5.69 7.34 -5.58
CA LEU A 290 7.04 7.66 -5.14
C LEU A 290 7.53 6.68 -4.08
N TYR A 291 6.70 6.36 -3.08
CA TYR A 291 7.04 5.36 -2.06
C TYR A 291 6.83 3.92 -2.51
N GLY A 292 6.26 3.72 -3.71
CA GLY A 292 5.90 2.40 -4.22
C GLY A 292 4.87 1.72 -3.34
N MET A 293 3.86 2.49 -2.95
CA MET A 293 2.65 2.02 -2.30
C MET A 293 1.58 1.72 -3.36
N THR A 294 0.61 0.90 -2.99
CA THR A 294 -0.60 0.73 -3.81
C THR A 294 -1.43 2.03 -3.79
N LEU A 295 -2.16 2.30 -4.88
CA LEU A 295 -3.11 3.43 -4.92
C LEU A 295 -4.32 3.15 -4.02
N GLU A 296 -4.85 1.94 -4.13
CA GLU A 296 -5.90 1.45 -3.24
C GLU A 296 -5.29 0.93 -1.93
N PRO A 297 -5.95 1.14 -0.77
CA PRO A 297 -5.55 0.55 0.50
C PRO A 297 -5.46 -0.98 0.41
N LEU A 298 -4.47 -1.58 1.08
CA LEU A 298 -4.30 -3.04 1.08
C LEU A 298 -5.54 -3.77 1.60
N LEU A 299 -6.23 -3.20 2.59
CA LEU A 299 -7.47 -3.75 3.14
C LEU A 299 -8.53 -3.97 2.05
N ASN A 300 -8.71 -2.98 1.16
CA ASN A 300 -9.68 -3.06 0.07
C ASN A 300 -9.28 -4.17 -0.91
N ILE A 301 -8.00 -4.25 -1.26
CA ILE A 301 -7.48 -5.26 -2.20
C ILE A 301 -7.70 -6.67 -1.64
N TYR A 302 -7.33 -6.92 -0.38
CA TYR A 302 -7.52 -8.22 0.26
C TYR A 302 -8.98 -8.57 0.43
N LEU A 303 -9.81 -7.62 0.83
CA LEU A 303 -11.24 -7.84 0.98
C LEU A 303 -11.90 -8.19 -0.36
N GLN A 304 -11.58 -7.45 -1.43
CA GLN A 304 -12.08 -7.75 -2.78
C GLN A 304 -11.59 -9.11 -3.27
N ALA A 305 -10.32 -9.46 -3.06
CA ALA A 305 -9.78 -10.76 -3.44
C ALA A 305 -10.48 -11.91 -2.68
N GLY A 306 -10.65 -11.78 -1.37
CA GLY A 306 -11.34 -12.76 -0.54
C GLY A 306 -12.82 -12.91 -0.92
N LEU A 307 -13.55 -11.80 -1.08
CA LEU A 307 -14.94 -11.83 -1.50
C LEU A 307 -15.09 -12.44 -2.90
N THR A 308 -14.20 -12.14 -3.83
CA THR A 308 -14.21 -12.74 -5.19
C THR A 308 -14.00 -14.26 -5.13
N ALA A 309 -13.10 -14.73 -4.26
CA ALA A 309 -12.84 -16.16 -4.10
C ALA A 309 -14.07 -16.91 -3.56
N LEU A 310 -14.83 -16.26 -2.66
CA LEU A 310 -16.03 -16.82 -2.02
C LEU A 310 -17.31 -16.60 -2.84
N LYS A 311 -17.36 -15.60 -3.72
CA LYS A 311 -18.58 -15.23 -4.44
C LYS A 311 -19.00 -16.32 -5.42
N THR A 312 -20.06 -17.05 -5.06
CA THR A 312 -20.75 -17.99 -5.95
C THR A 312 -22.15 -17.50 -6.29
N PRO A 313 -22.79 -18.01 -7.36
CA PRO A 313 -24.19 -17.68 -7.66
C PRO A 313 -25.15 -17.97 -6.50
N PHE A 314 -24.86 -18.98 -5.67
CA PHE A 314 -25.70 -19.42 -4.55
C PHE A 314 -25.61 -18.51 -3.31
N CYS A 315 -24.60 -17.64 -3.21
CA CYS A 315 -24.41 -16.76 -2.04
C CYS A 315 -25.53 -15.70 -1.88
N PHE A 316 -26.37 -15.52 -2.89
CA PHE A 316 -27.49 -14.57 -2.91
C PHE A 316 -28.84 -15.24 -2.63
N GLU A 317 -28.87 -16.57 -2.49
CA GLU A 317 -30.09 -17.34 -2.20
C GLU A 317 -30.37 -17.41 -0.69
N GLY A 318 -31.63 -17.61 -0.32
CA GLY A 318 -32.09 -17.60 1.08
C GLY A 318 -31.53 -18.73 1.97
N ASN A 319 -30.86 -19.73 1.38
CA ASN A 319 -30.28 -20.89 2.07
C ASN A 319 -28.75 -20.82 2.25
N CYS A 320 -28.15 -19.63 2.14
CA CYS A 320 -26.71 -19.45 2.36
C CYS A 320 -26.30 -19.86 3.80
N PRO A 321 -25.24 -20.67 3.97
CA PRO A 321 -24.77 -21.06 5.30
C PRO A 321 -24.40 -19.84 6.16
N LYS A 322 -24.72 -19.86 7.46
CA LYS A 322 -24.30 -18.81 8.40
C LYS A 322 -22.79 -18.65 8.52
N GLU A 323 -22.03 -19.68 8.14
CA GLU A 323 -20.56 -19.68 8.11
C GLU A 323 -20.00 -18.93 6.88
N ASP A 324 -20.82 -18.67 5.85
CA ASP A 324 -20.41 -17.90 4.66
C ASP A 324 -20.46 -16.39 4.98
N PRO A 325 -19.35 -15.64 4.87
CA PRO A 325 -19.36 -14.19 5.04
C PRO A 325 -20.35 -13.46 4.14
N LEU A 326 -20.67 -14.01 2.95
CA LEU A 326 -21.63 -13.44 2.00
C LEU A 326 -23.10 -13.62 2.42
N SER A 327 -23.35 -14.36 3.50
CA SER A 327 -24.66 -14.38 4.18
C SER A 327 -24.99 -13.03 4.83
N LEU A 328 -23.98 -12.20 5.12
CA LEU A 328 -24.15 -10.86 5.69
C LEU A 328 -24.38 -9.82 4.58
N ASP A 329 -25.44 -9.03 4.72
CA ASP A 329 -25.82 -8.00 3.74
C ASP A 329 -24.70 -6.99 3.43
N GLY A 330 -23.88 -6.65 4.43
CA GLY A 330 -22.74 -5.74 4.25
C GLY A 330 -21.72 -6.28 3.25
N PHE A 331 -21.29 -7.54 3.42
CA PHE A 331 -20.34 -8.18 2.51
C PHE A 331 -20.95 -8.45 1.14
N ARG A 332 -22.25 -8.76 1.08
CA ARG A 332 -22.97 -8.95 -0.18
C ARG A 332 -22.97 -7.70 -1.05
N LYS A 333 -23.25 -6.53 -0.45
CA LYS A 333 -23.18 -5.22 -1.13
C LYS A 333 -21.78 -4.93 -1.66
N LEU A 334 -20.75 -5.22 -0.86
CA LEU A 334 -19.35 -5.05 -1.28
C LEU A 334 -18.94 -6.01 -2.40
N ALA A 335 -19.52 -7.21 -2.43
CA ALA A 335 -19.21 -8.23 -3.42
C ALA A 335 -20.00 -8.07 -4.74
N GLU A 336 -21.07 -7.28 -4.78
CA GLU A 336 -21.92 -7.09 -5.96
C GLU A 336 -21.16 -6.78 -7.26
N PRO A 337 -20.22 -5.82 -7.32
CA PRO A 337 -19.48 -5.50 -8.55
C PRO A 337 -18.37 -6.51 -8.89
N LEU A 338 -18.06 -7.45 -8.00
CA LEU A 338 -16.95 -8.40 -8.17
C LEU A 338 -17.33 -9.58 -9.08
N PRO A 339 -16.38 -10.20 -9.81
CA PRO A 339 -16.68 -11.38 -10.60
C PRO A 339 -17.01 -12.58 -9.72
N PHE A 340 -17.76 -13.54 -10.26
CA PHE A 340 -17.99 -14.83 -9.62
C PHE A 340 -16.73 -15.70 -9.66
N SER A 341 -16.52 -16.49 -8.61
CA SER A 341 -15.46 -17.48 -8.52
C SER A 341 -15.66 -18.54 -9.62
N LYS A 342 -14.63 -18.76 -10.45
CA LYS A 342 -14.61 -19.85 -11.42
C LYS A 342 -13.95 -21.07 -10.78
N GLN A 343 -14.75 -22.02 -10.31
CA GLN A 343 -14.22 -23.30 -9.87
C GLN A 343 -14.40 -24.35 -10.96
N HIS A 344 -13.29 -24.83 -11.52
CA HIS A 344 -13.28 -25.92 -12.50
C HIS A 344 -13.44 -27.30 -11.84
N HIS A 345 -13.09 -27.41 -10.55
CA HIS A 345 -13.21 -28.63 -9.77
C HIS A 345 -13.89 -28.31 -8.44
N SER A 346 -15.03 -28.93 -8.21
CA SER A 346 -15.72 -28.87 -6.93
C SER A 346 -15.02 -29.78 -5.92
N LYS A 347 -14.75 -29.26 -4.73
CA LYS A 347 -14.22 -30.02 -3.59
C LYS A 347 -15.30 -30.13 -2.54
N LEU A 348 -15.63 -31.34 -2.10
CA LEU A 348 -16.57 -31.53 -0.99
C LEU A 348 -15.82 -31.45 0.34
N VAL A 349 -16.40 -30.72 1.28
CA VAL A 349 -15.91 -30.62 2.66
C VAL A 349 -16.99 -31.18 3.57
N CYS A 350 -16.60 -32.07 4.48
CA CYS A 350 -17.55 -32.71 5.38
C CYS A 350 -18.13 -31.69 6.37
N HIS A 351 -19.45 -31.72 6.54
CA HIS A 351 -20.13 -30.83 7.48
C HIS A 351 -19.74 -31.05 8.95
N ILE A 352 -19.39 -32.30 9.33
CA ILE A 352 -19.09 -32.70 10.70
C ILE A 352 -17.61 -32.47 11.01
N THR A 353 -16.72 -33.10 10.24
CA THR A 353 -15.27 -33.07 10.51
C THR A 353 -14.58 -31.83 9.94
N LYS A 354 -15.23 -31.08 9.04
CA LYS A 354 -14.65 -29.96 8.28
C LYS A 354 -13.43 -30.35 7.44
N GLU A 355 -13.19 -31.66 7.26
CA GLU A 355 -12.12 -32.20 6.41
C GLU A 355 -12.58 -32.32 4.96
N LEU A 356 -11.61 -32.28 4.04
CA LEU A 356 -11.82 -32.55 2.62
C LEU A 356 -12.29 -34.00 2.43
N MET A 357 -13.22 -34.18 1.50
CA MET A 357 -13.72 -35.49 1.10
C MET A 357 -13.07 -35.87 -0.23
N ASP A 358 -12.17 -36.84 -0.19
CA ASP A 358 -11.30 -37.25 -1.28
C ASP A 358 -11.25 -38.78 -1.40
N THR A 359 -10.25 -39.32 -2.10
CA THR A 359 -10.09 -40.77 -2.29
C THR A 359 -9.88 -41.51 -0.97
N GLU A 360 -9.23 -40.90 0.02
CA GLU A 360 -8.97 -41.50 1.33
C GLU A 360 -10.14 -41.29 2.31
N ASN A 361 -10.89 -40.20 2.17
CA ASN A 361 -12.07 -39.88 2.96
C ASN A 361 -13.32 -39.66 2.08
N PRO A 362 -13.83 -40.71 1.42
CA PRO A 362 -14.84 -40.52 0.38
C PRO A 362 -16.21 -40.06 0.91
N PRO A 363 -17.03 -39.44 0.04
CA PRO A 363 -18.43 -39.13 0.34
C PRO A 363 -19.32 -40.36 0.45
N LEU A 364 -20.07 -40.43 1.55
CA LEU A 364 -21.16 -41.37 1.79
C LEU A 364 -22.49 -40.60 1.90
N VAL A 365 -23.51 -41.13 1.25
CA VAL A 365 -24.87 -40.57 1.16
C VAL A 365 -25.78 -41.35 2.10
N LEU A 366 -26.50 -40.64 2.97
CA LEU A 366 -27.55 -41.21 3.82
C LEU A 366 -28.84 -41.43 3.00
N PRO A 367 -29.77 -42.28 3.48
CA PRO A 367 -31.07 -42.49 2.81
C PRO A 367 -31.86 -41.20 2.54
N ASN A 368 -31.65 -40.16 3.35
CA ASN A 368 -32.26 -38.84 3.18
C ASN A 368 -31.53 -37.88 2.24
N GLY A 369 -30.51 -38.37 1.53
CA GLY A 369 -29.80 -37.63 0.50
C GLY A 369 -28.71 -36.69 1.01
N TYR A 370 -28.50 -36.57 2.33
CA TYR A 370 -27.37 -35.80 2.86
C TYR A 370 -26.05 -36.59 2.75
N VAL A 371 -24.96 -35.85 2.50
CA VAL A 371 -23.64 -36.43 2.23
C VAL A 371 -22.65 -36.04 3.33
N TYR A 372 -21.96 -37.03 3.88
CA TYR A 372 -20.90 -36.84 4.89
C TYR A 372 -19.70 -37.73 4.56
N SER A 373 -18.58 -37.53 5.24
CA SER A 373 -17.36 -38.29 4.95
C SER A 373 -17.33 -39.61 5.72
N THR A 374 -16.67 -40.62 5.15
CA THR A 374 -16.52 -41.92 5.79
C THR A 374 -15.97 -41.80 7.21
N LYS A 375 -14.91 -41.01 7.42
CA LYS A 375 -14.36 -40.78 8.77
C LYS A 375 -15.41 -40.27 9.76
N ALA A 376 -16.22 -39.29 9.35
CA ALA A 376 -17.24 -38.70 10.21
C ALA A 376 -18.32 -39.72 10.60
N LEU A 377 -18.76 -40.54 9.64
CA LEU A 377 -19.80 -41.54 9.86
C LEU A 377 -19.28 -42.75 10.65
N ASP A 378 -18.04 -43.17 10.42
CA ASP A 378 -17.37 -44.23 11.19
C ASP A 378 -17.22 -43.83 12.67
N GLU A 379 -16.77 -42.59 12.94
CA GLU A 379 -16.68 -42.10 14.31
C GLU A 379 -18.05 -42.01 14.99
N MET A 380 -19.07 -41.59 14.25
CA MET A 380 -20.45 -41.54 14.76
C MET A 380 -21.00 -42.93 15.07
N ALA A 381 -20.81 -43.88 14.16
CA ALA A 381 -21.26 -45.25 14.33
C ALA A 381 -20.54 -45.94 15.51
N LYS A 382 -19.23 -45.71 15.69
CA LYS A 382 -18.47 -46.21 16.85
C LYS A 382 -19.03 -45.69 18.18
N LYS A 383 -19.46 -44.43 18.23
CA LYS A 383 -20.03 -43.81 19.44
C LYS A 383 -21.47 -44.26 19.71
N ASN A 384 -22.25 -44.53 18.66
CA ASN A 384 -23.69 -44.79 18.75
C ASN A 384 -24.07 -46.27 18.48
N GLY A 385 -23.14 -47.21 18.65
CA GLY A 385 -23.43 -48.65 18.53
C GLY A 385 -23.85 -49.09 17.13
N GLY A 386 -23.28 -48.51 16.08
CA GLY A 386 -23.56 -48.85 14.67
C GLY A 386 -24.64 -48.00 14.00
N LYS A 387 -25.30 -47.13 14.76
CA LYS A 387 -26.31 -46.18 14.24
C LYS A 387 -25.70 -44.84 13.86
N ILE A 388 -26.22 -44.23 12.81
CA ILE A 388 -25.88 -42.87 12.37
C ILE A 388 -27.11 -42.00 12.52
N ILE A 389 -26.93 -40.82 13.13
CA ILE A 389 -27.97 -39.81 13.26
C ILE A 389 -27.59 -38.64 12.36
N CYS A 390 -28.43 -38.31 11.38
CA CYS A 390 -28.18 -37.17 10.52
C CYS A 390 -28.25 -35.86 11.33
N PRO A 391 -27.17 -35.06 11.43
CA PRO A 391 -27.15 -33.85 12.25
C PRO A 391 -28.09 -32.75 11.75
N ARG A 392 -28.58 -32.84 10.51
CA ARG A 392 -29.47 -31.84 9.90
C ARG A 392 -30.95 -32.19 10.03
N THR A 393 -31.30 -33.47 9.99
CA THR A 393 -32.70 -33.94 9.98
C THR A 393 -33.08 -34.73 11.24
N GLY A 394 -32.11 -35.21 12.02
CA GLY A 394 -32.33 -36.07 13.17
C GLY A 394 -32.67 -37.52 12.85
N GLU A 395 -32.65 -37.91 11.57
CA GLU A 395 -33.02 -39.25 11.12
C GLU A 395 -31.94 -40.29 11.44
N GLU A 396 -32.37 -41.44 11.95
CA GLU A 396 -31.52 -42.58 12.28
C GLU A 396 -31.45 -43.58 11.12
N CYS A 397 -30.24 -43.94 10.71
CA CYS A 397 -30.00 -45.00 9.73
C CYS A 397 -28.85 -45.93 10.17
N ASN A 398 -28.82 -47.15 9.63
CA ASN A 398 -27.71 -48.06 9.88
C ASN A 398 -26.54 -47.79 8.93
N TYR A 399 -25.32 -48.10 9.36
CA TYR A 399 -24.12 -47.92 8.52
C TYR A 399 -24.20 -48.68 7.18
N THR A 400 -24.89 -49.82 7.14
CA THR A 400 -25.06 -50.64 5.94
C THR A 400 -25.95 -50.02 4.87
N GLU A 401 -26.75 -49.01 5.23
CA GLU A 401 -27.69 -48.33 4.32
C GLU A 401 -27.02 -47.16 3.58
N LEU A 402 -25.76 -46.86 3.87
CA LEU A 402 -25.00 -45.77 3.25
C LEU A 402 -24.53 -46.15 1.85
N VAL A 403 -24.64 -45.20 0.92
CA VAL A 403 -24.17 -45.38 -0.46
C VAL A 403 -23.00 -44.46 -0.74
N LYS A 404 -21.94 -44.99 -1.37
CA LYS A 404 -20.80 -44.16 -1.78
C LYS A 404 -21.16 -43.26 -2.96
N ALA A 405 -20.93 -41.96 -2.83
CA ALA A 405 -21.06 -41.04 -3.96
C ALA A 405 -19.78 -41.02 -4.79
N TYR A 406 -19.93 -40.89 -6.10
CA TYR A 406 -18.83 -40.64 -7.02
C TYR A 406 -19.05 -39.28 -7.65
N ILE A 407 -18.01 -38.45 -7.62
CA ILE A 407 -18.01 -37.10 -8.20
C ILE A 407 -17.10 -37.17 -9.41
N SER A 408 -17.67 -36.91 -10.59
CA SER A 408 -16.95 -36.83 -11.87
C SER A 408 -16.52 -35.41 -12.17
#